data_AF-A0A1A7X3E9-F1
#
_entry.id   AF-A0A1A7X3E9-F1
#
_cell.length_a   1.000
_cell.length_b   1.000
_cell.length_c   1.000
_cell.angle_alpha   90.00
_cell.angle_beta   90.00
_cell.angle_gamma   90.00
#
_symmetry.space_group_name_H-M   'P 1'
#
loop_
_entity.id
_entity.type
_entity.pdbx_description
1 polymer ?
#
loop_
_entity_poly.entity_id
_entity_poly.type
_entity_poly.pdbx_seq_one_letter_code
_entity_poly.pdbx_strand_id
1 'polypeptide(L)'
;VSTCKLKATFNLNGYKNVEKKKPGMNSILAGTLGFGVKRADISGLRQYLLNLDPYADKLTEEFWGTAVYAVAHALHNLEHCVPGSGPFVGNSCANITNFEPWQLMYYVKNVRYNVPNTGEEIYFEDGDIKGFYDIINWQVNSNGEIFYVSVGHYNGSAALEDKLHIRNNSIIWNNELLEPP
;
A
#
# COMPACT_ATOMS: atom_id res chain seq x y z
N VAL A 1 31.16 -42.41 -6.35
CA VAL A 1 29.95 -41.55 -6.39
C VAL A 1 29.22 -41.84 -7.70
N SER A 2 28.16 -42.65 -7.64
CA SER A 2 27.38 -43.06 -8.81
C SER A 2 26.21 -42.09 -8.99
N THR A 3 26.21 -41.33 -10.09
CA THR A 3 25.09 -40.44 -10.47
C THR A 3 24.06 -41.23 -11.25
N CYS A 4 22.84 -41.34 -10.71
CA CYS A 4 21.69 -41.85 -11.44
C CYS A 4 21.09 -40.70 -12.28
N LYS A 5 20.99 -40.88 -13.61
CA LYS A 5 20.27 -39.95 -14.50
C LYS A 5 18.97 -40.60 -14.93
N LEU A 6 17.85 -40.03 -14.50
CA LEU A 6 16.54 -40.34 -15.05
C LEU A 6 16.40 -39.68 -16.43
N LYS A 7 16.04 -40.49 -17.43
CA LYS A 7 15.70 -40.03 -18.78
C LYS A 7 14.25 -40.38 -19.03
N ALA A 8 13.38 -39.38 -19.06
CA ALA A 8 11.99 -39.55 -19.44
C ALA A 8 11.84 -39.34 -20.96
N THR A 9 11.09 -40.22 -21.61
CA THR A 9 10.74 -40.10 -23.03
C THR A 9 9.23 -39.92 -23.11
N PHE A 10 8.77 -38.76 -23.58
CA PHE A 10 7.35 -38.45 -23.72
C PHE A 10 6.88 -38.82 -25.12
N ASN A 11 5.86 -39.68 -25.21
CA ASN A 11 5.19 -40.01 -26.47
C ASN A 11 4.07 -39.00 -26.73
N LEU A 12 4.21 -38.22 -27.81
CA LEU A 12 3.29 -37.14 -28.16
C LEU A 12 2.27 -37.54 -29.25
N ASN A 13 2.18 -38.82 -29.64
CA ASN A 13 1.34 -39.29 -30.75
C ASN A 13 -0.19 -39.22 -30.50
N GLY A 14 -0.64 -38.58 -29.42
CA GLY A 14 -2.05 -38.36 -29.09
C GLY A 14 -2.47 -36.91 -28.92
N TYR A 15 -1.54 -35.94 -28.97
CA TYR A 15 -1.90 -34.53 -28.89
C TYR A 15 -2.47 -34.07 -30.23
N LYS A 16 -3.78 -34.25 -30.41
CA LYS A 16 -4.53 -33.55 -31.45
C LYS A 16 -4.27 -32.05 -31.31
N ASN A 17 -4.08 -31.37 -32.43
CA ASN A 17 -3.99 -29.92 -32.52
C ASN A 17 -5.27 -29.30 -31.94
N VAL A 18 -5.29 -29.04 -30.64
CA VAL A 18 -6.16 -28.03 -30.06
C VAL A 18 -5.64 -26.74 -30.65
N GLU A 19 -6.41 -26.13 -31.56
CA GLU A 19 -6.19 -24.72 -31.90
C GLU A 19 -6.08 -23.99 -30.57
N LYS A 20 -4.85 -23.57 -30.24
CA LYS A 20 -4.61 -22.71 -29.08
C LYS A 20 -5.28 -21.39 -29.43
N LYS A 21 -6.58 -21.29 -29.15
CA LYS A 21 -7.27 -20.02 -29.04
C LYS A 21 -6.45 -19.28 -28.00
N LYS A 22 -5.61 -18.33 -28.43
CA LYS A 22 -4.79 -17.53 -27.51
C LYS A 22 -5.80 -16.97 -26.50
N PRO A 23 -5.74 -17.39 -25.23
CA PRO A 23 -6.64 -16.82 -24.25
C PRO A 23 -6.40 -15.32 -24.30
N GLY A 24 -7.45 -14.51 -24.35
CA GLY A 24 -7.29 -13.08 -24.14
C GLY A 24 -6.50 -12.88 -22.85
N MET A 25 -5.60 -11.91 -22.79
CA MET A 25 -4.72 -11.69 -21.64
C MET A 25 -5.51 -11.61 -20.32
N ASN A 26 -6.75 -11.13 -20.39
CA ASN A 26 -7.70 -11.09 -19.28
C ASN A 26 -8.06 -12.47 -18.71
N SER A 27 -8.15 -13.51 -19.54
CA SER A 27 -8.41 -14.90 -19.11
C SER A 27 -7.22 -15.52 -18.37
N ILE A 28 -6.00 -15.06 -18.65
CA ILE A 28 -4.78 -15.53 -17.96
C ILE A 28 -4.65 -14.84 -16.60
N LEU A 29 -4.97 -13.55 -16.55
CA LEU A 29 -4.80 -12.71 -15.36
C LEU A 29 -6.00 -12.76 -14.40
N ALA A 30 -7.13 -13.35 -14.83
CA ALA A 30 -8.26 -13.64 -13.97
C ALA A 30 -7.81 -14.41 -12.73
N GLY A 31 -8.45 -14.14 -11.59
CA GLY A 31 -8.18 -14.78 -10.31
C GLY A 31 -6.87 -14.40 -9.64
N THR A 32 -6.09 -13.47 -10.21
CA THR A 32 -4.88 -12.95 -9.56
C THR A 32 -5.23 -12.29 -8.23
N LEU A 33 -4.46 -12.60 -7.19
CA LEU A 33 -4.46 -11.90 -5.91
C LEU A 33 -3.29 -10.91 -5.86
N GLY A 34 -3.56 -9.71 -5.38
CA GLY A 34 -2.54 -8.67 -5.24
C GLY A 34 -2.78 -7.79 -4.03
N PHE A 35 -1.80 -6.93 -3.75
CA PHE A 35 -1.90 -5.90 -2.74
C PHE A 35 -2.15 -4.55 -3.43
N GLY A 36 -3.17 -3.83 -2.99
CA GLY A 36 -3.43 -2.45 -3.35
C GLY A 36 -3.15 -1.54 -2.17
N VAL A 37 -2.52 -0.38 -2.41
CA VAL A 37 -2.52 0.68 -1.40
C VAL A 37 -3.97 1.08 -1.14
N LYS A 38 -4.34 1.19 0.15
CA LYS A 38 -5.70 1.55 0.57
C LYS A 38 -6.19 2.75 -0.24
N ARG A 39 -7.34 2.63 -0.89
CA ARG A 39 -7.95 3.79 -1.55
C ARG A 39 -8.31 4.82 -0.49
N ALA A 40 -7.66 5.98 -0.54
CA ALA A 40 -8.16 7.17 0.13
C ALA A 40 -9.39 7.66 -0.65
N ASP A 41 -10.56 7.68 0.01
CA ASP A 41 -11.74 8.35 -0.54
C ASP A 41 -11.69 9.82 -0.11
N ILE A 42 -11.23 10.64 -1.06
CA ILE A 42 -10.99 12.05 -0.83
C ILE A 42 -12.19 12.82 -1.38
N SER A 43 -13.03 13.31 -0.46
CA SER A 43 -14.27 14.00 -0.79
C SER A 43 -13.99 15.27 -1.60
N GLY A 44 -14.65 15.42 -2.75
CA GLY A 44 -14.44 16.58 -3.64
C GLY A 44 -13.26 16.45 -4.60
N LEU A 45 -12.34 15.49 -4.38
CA LEU A 45 -11.16 15.29 -5.24
C LEU A 45 -11.54 15.04 -6.69
N ARG A 46 -12.58 14.23 -6.95
CA ARG A 46 -13.03 13.97 -8.32
C ARG A 46 -13.43 15.25 -9.05
N GLN A 47 -14.21 16.11 -8.40
CA GLN A 47 -14.68 17.36 -8.99
C GLN A 47 -13.52 18.33 -9.19
N TYR A 48 -12.59 18.34 -8.23
CA TYR A 48 -11.38 19.13 -8.28
C TYR A 48 -10.46 18.70 -9.45
N LEU A 49 -10.20 17.41 -9.61
CA LEU A 49 -9.40 16.86 -10.72
C LEU A 49 -10.00 17.20 -12.10
N LEU A 50 -11.34 17.26 -12.18
CA LEU A 50 -12.05 17.64 -13.40
C LEU A 50 -11.95 19.14 -13.72
N ASN A 51 -11.57 19.97 -12.73
CA ASN A 51 -11.47 21.42 -12.83
C ASN A 51 -10.03 21.94 -12.72
N LEU A 52 -9.03 21.05 -12.83
CA LEU A 52 -7.61 21.36 -12.71
C LEU A 52 -7.13 22.31 -13.83
N ASP A 53 -6.66 23.50 -13.45
CA ASP A 53 -5.88 24.39 -14.33
C ASP A 53 -4.37 24.11 -14.13
N PRO A 54 -3.65 23.63 -15.17
CA PRO A 54 -2.24 23.24 -15.06
C PRO A 54 -1.27 24.37 -14.72
N TYR A 55 -1.70 25.63 -14.72
CA TYR A 55 -0.85 26.79 -14.42
C TYR A 55 -1.28 27.62 -13.21
N ALA A 56 -2.44 27.33 -12.61
CA ALA A 56 -3.01 28.20 -11.59
C ALA A 56 -3.02 27.62 -10.18
N ASP A 57 -2.75 26.32 -9.97
CA ASP A 57 -3.23 25.69 -8.74
C ASP A 57 -2.20 25.26 -7.70
N LYS A 58 -2.59 25.53 -6.44
CA LYS A 58 -1.83 25.47 -5.19
C LYS A 58 -2.13 24.15 -4.47
N LEU A 59 -2.01 23.06 -5.21
CA LEU A 59 -2.62 21.79 -4.85
C LEU A 59 -1.58 20.83 -4.26
N THR A 60 -1.36 20.94 -2.96
CA THR A 60 -0.56 19.96 -2.22
C THR A 60 -1.18 19.49 -0.90
N GLU A 61 -2.38 19.93 -0.52
CA GLU A 61 -2.92 19.55 0.80
C GLU A 61 -3.50 18.13 0.88
N GLU A 62 -4.01 17.56 -0.22
CA GLU A 62 -4.62 16.20 -0.17
C GLU A 62 -3.76 15.10 -0.79
N PHE A 63 -2.93 15.39 -1.79
CA PHE A 63 -2.11 14.35 -2.46
C PHE A 63 -0.78 14.07 -1.74
N TRP A 64 -0.28 15.03 -0.95
CA TRP A 64 0.98 14.90 -0.20
C TRP A 64 0.78 14.78 1.32
N GLY A 65 -0.45 14.45 1.74
CA GLY A 65 -0.92 14.51 3.13
C GLY A 65 0.05 13.89 4.15
N THR A 66 0.36 12.60 4.05
CA THR A 66 1.10 11.92 5.13
C THR A 66 2.54 12.42 5.31
N ALA A 67 3.26 12.68 4.22
CA ALA A 67 4.65 13.13 4.29
C ALA A 67 4.76 14.58 4.75
N VAL A 68 3.94 15.46 4.17
CA VAL A 68 3.91 16.89 4.53
C VAL A 68 3.39 17.08 5.95
N TYR A 69 2.34 16.35 6.35
CA TYR A 69 1.84 16.39 7.72
C TYR A 69 2.86 15.84 8.70
N ALA A 70 3.60 14.77 8.36
CA ALA A 70 4.67 14.29 9.23
C ALA A 70 5.72 15.37 9.50
N VAL A 71 6.18 16.07 8.45
CA VAL A 71 7.14 17.17 8.63
C VAL A 71 6.52 18.35 9.38
N ALA A 72 5.26 18.71 9.11
CA ALA A 72 4.56 19.76 9.81
C ALA A 72 4.41 19.45 11.31
N HIS A 73 4.03 18.21 11.67
CA HIS A 73 3.99 17.74 13.05
C HIS A 73 5.38 17.74 13.70
N ALA A 74 6.43 17.37 12.97
CA ALA A 74 7.80 17.44 13.47
C ALA A 74 8.23 18.87 13.81
N LEU A 75 7.94 19.83 12.90
CA LEU A 75 8.22 21.24 13.12
C LEU A 75 7.38 21.80 14.27
N HIS A 76 6.11 21.42 14.37
CA HIS A 76 5.23 21.82 15.46
C HIS A 76 5.76 21.33 16.83
N ASN A 77 6.21 20.08 16.91
CA ASN A 77 6.82 19.52 18.13
C ASN A 77 8.15 20.20 18.47
N LEU A 78 8.94 20.57 17.46
CA LEU A 78 10.17 21.34 17.64
C LEU A 78 9.85 22.73 18.24
N GLU A 79 8.83 23.40 17.72
CA GLU A 79 8.39 24.72 18.19
C GLU A 79 7.89 24.70 19.64
N HIS A 80 7.12 23.66 20.01
CA HIS A 80 6.48 23.53 21.32
C HIS A 80 7.37 22.82 22.36
N CYS A 81 8.65 22.64 22.05
CA CYS A 81 9.61 22.04 22.97
C CYS A 81 9.75 22.89 24.24
N VAL A 82 9.62 22.25 25.41
CA VAL A 82 9.73 22.91 26.71
C VAL A 82 11.21 23.02 27.12
N PRO A 83 11.74 24.24 27.38
CA PRO A 83 13.10 24.42 27.85
C PRO A 83 13.40 23.61 29.11
N GLY A 84 14.50 22.84 29.12
CA GLY A 84 14.88 21.96 30.24
C GLY A 84 14.31 20.54 30.14
N SER A 85 13.46 20.28 29.16
CA SER A 85 12.92 18.95 28.83
C SER A 85 13.15 18.58 27.35
N GLY A 86 14.02 19.32 26.66
CA GLY A 86 14.29 19.09 25.25
C GLY A 86 15.15 17.84 25.01
N PRO A 87 15.15 17.31 23.78
CA PRO A 87 15.82 16.04 23.46
C PRO A 87 17.33 16.15 23.26
N PHE A 88 17.88 17.36 23.26
CA PHE A 88 19.29 17.61 22.95
C PHE A 88 20.13 17.83 24.22
N VAL A 89 21.46 17.96 24.05
CA VAL A 89 22.42 18.11 25.14
C VAL A 89 21.97 19.18 26.13
N GLY A 90 21.99 18.84 27.42
CA GLY A 90 21.54 19.74 28.50
C GLY A 90 20.03 19.95 28.54
N ASN A 91 19.26 18.99 28.01
CA ASN A 91 17.81 19.07 27.82
C ASN A 91 17.37 20.32 27.04
N SER A 92 18.16 20.69 26.03
CA SER A 92 17.94 21.87 25.22
C SER A 92 16.95 21.59 24.08
N CYS A 93 16.26 22.65 23.65
CA CYS A 93 15.38 22.65 22.50
C CYS A 93 16.11 23.24 21.28
N ALA A 94 15.77 22.77 20.08
CA ALA A 94 16.21 23.41 18.85
C ALA A 94 15.39 24.69 18.59
N ASN A 95 15.97 25.64 17.87
CA ASN A 95 15.28 26.86 17.47
C ASN A 95 14.63 26.65 16.10
N ILE A 96 13.31 26.83 15.99
CA ILE A 96 12.58 26.67 14.72
C ILE A 96 13.09 27.57 13.58
N THR A 97 13.64 28.74 13.91
CA THR A 97 14.20 29.67 12.91
C THR A 97 15.64 29.38 12.53
N ASN A 98 16.34 28.55 13.31
CA ASN A 98 17.77 28.26 13.13
C ASN A 98 18.11 26.88 13.72
N PHE A 99 17.64 25.82 13.08
CA PHE A 99 17.97 24.44 13.43
C PHE A 99 18.83 23.79 12.36
N GLU A 100 19.67 22.85 12.77
CA GLU A 100 20.39 21.97 11.87
C GLU A 100 19.48 20.83 11.37
N PRO A 101 19.66 20.33 10.13
CA PRO A 101 18.80 19.27 9.58
C PRO A 101 18.67 18.02 10.46
N TRP A 102 19.73 17.65 11.18
CA TRP A 102 19.72 16.51 12.10
C TRP A 102 18.85 16.74 13.34
N GLN A 103 18.67 17.99 13.78
CA GLN A 103 17.77 18.33 14.88
C GLN A 103 16.32 18.12 14.47
N LEU A 104 15.93 18.54 13.26
CA LEU A 104 14.61 18.25 12.71
C LEU A 104 14.39 16.74 12.51
N MET A 105 15.42 16.02 12.06
CA MET A 105 15.37 14.57 11.87
C MET A 105 15.01 13.83 13.16
N TYR A 106 15.46 14.31 14.33
CA TYR A 106 15.01 13.75 15.61
C TYR A 106 13.48 13.85 15.75
N TYR A 107 12.90 15.02 15.51
CA TYR A 107 11.45 15.20 15.63
C TYR A 107 10.70 14.37 14.60
N VAL A 108 11.13 14.34 13.34
CA VAL A 108 10.52 13.53 12.26
C VAL A 108 10.46 12.05 12.64
N LYS A 109 11.55 11.48 13.17
CA LYS A 109 11.60 10.09 13.62
C LYS A 109 10.65 9.78 14.78
N ASN A 110 10.28 10.78 15.56
CA ASN A 110 9.42 10.65 16.74
C ASN A 110 8.03 11.26 16.52
N VAL A 111 7.65 11.53 15.27
CA VAL A 111 6.30 11.97 14.93
C VAL A 111 5.31 10.84 15.20
N ARG A 112 4.22 11.19 15.85
CA ARG A 112 3.06 10.34 16.06
C ARG A 112 1.79 11.18 15.98
N TYR A 113 0.92 10.92 15.02
CA TYR A 113 -0.32 11.69 14.83
C TYR A 113 -1.40 10.85 14.17
N ASN A 114 -2.66 11.28 14.27
CA ASN A 114 -3.79 10.65 13.59
C ASN A 114 -4.14 11.43 12.33
N VAL A 115 -4.29 10.71 11.22
CA VAL A 115 -4.71 11.29 9.94
C VAL A 115 -6.15 11.80 10.07
N PRO A 116 -6.40 13.07 9.71
CA PRO A 116 -7.76 13.62 9.69
C PRO A 116 -8.68 12.75 8.82
N ASN A 117 -9.94 12.61 9.24
CA ASN A 117 -11.00 11.84 8.56
C ASN A 117 -10.87 10.31 8.59
N THR A 118 -9.67 9.74 8.54
CA THR A 118 -9.49 8.27 8.59
C THR A 118 -9.26 7.74 10.01
N GLY A 119 -8.73 8.58 10.91
CA GLY A 119 -8.38 8.18 12.28
C GLY A 119 -7.17 7.24 12.35
N GLU A 120 -6.46 7.05 11.25
CA GLU A 120 -5.28 6.19 11.16
C GLU A 120 -4.09 6.84 11.88
N GLU A 121 -3.46 6.10 12.78
CA GLU A 121 -2.28 6.57 13.49
C GLU A 121 -1.02 6.36 12.65
N ILE A 122 -0.27 7.42 12.42
CA ILE A 122 0.98 7.44 11.67
C ILE A 122 2.15 7.64 12.62
N TYR A 123 3.11 6.72 12.55
CA TYR A 123 4.38 6.78 13.27
C TYR A 123 5.44 5.97 12.51
N PHE A 124 6.72 6.26 12.76
CA PHE A 124 7.84 5.58 12.12
C PHE A 124 8.40 4.46 13.01
N GLU A 125 8.61 3.28 12.44
CA GLU A 125 9.39 2.17 13.01
C GLU A 125 10.60 1.94 12.10
N ASP A 126 11.81 2.16 12.63
CA ASP A 126 13.08 2.00 11.88
C ASP A 126 13.17 2.79 10.56
N GLY A 127 12.38 3.86 10.44
CA GLY A 127 12.32 4.72 9.24
C GLY A 127 11.18 4.39 8.28
N ASP A 128 10.45 3.29 8.53
CA ASP A 128 9.29 2.88 7.75
C ASP A 128 7.97 3.14 8.50
N ILE A 129 6.88 3.30 7.74
CA ILE A 129 5.53 3.37 8.30
C ILE A 129 4.87 2.01 8.08
N LYS A 130 4.21 1.46 9.10
CA LYS A 130 3.40 0.25 8.94
C LYS A 130 2.22 0.52 8.03
N GLY A 131 2.26 -0.03 6.81
CA GLY A 131 1.24 0.18 5.81
C GLY A 131 -0.04 -0.63 6.06
N PHE A 132 -1.15 -0.06 5.61
CA PHE A 132 -2.41 -0.77 5.40
C PHE A 132 -2.60 -1.02 3.89
N TYR A 133 -2.90 -2.26 3.52
CA TYR A 133 -3.11 -2.66 2.12
C TYR A 133 -4.44 -3.37 1.96
N ASP A 134 -5.17 -3.04 0.90
CA ASP A 134 -6.31 -3.84 0.46
C ASP A 134 -5.80 -5.07 -0.28
N ILE A 135 -6.39 -6.23 -0.01
CA ILE A 135 -6.15 -7.44 -0.80
C ILE A 135 -7.15 -7.43 -1.93
N ILE A 136 -6.65 -7.38 -3.15
CA ILE A 136 -7.46 -7.27 -4.36
C ILE A 136 -7.45 -8.59 -5.13
N ASN A 137 -8.61 -9.00 -5.62
CA ASN A 137 -8.77 -10.10 -6.55
C ASN A 137 -9.22 -9.57 -7.92
N TRP A 138 -8.56 -10.04 -8.97
CA TRP A 138 -8.83 -9.63 -10.34
C TRP A 138 -9.95 -10.51 -10.89
N GLN A 139 -11.15 -9.94 -10.98
CA GLN A 139 -12.35 -10.66 -11.43
C GLN A 139 -12.72 -10.21 -12.83
N VAL A 140 -13.36 -11.09 -13.60
CA VAL A 140 -13.74 -10.82 -14.99
C VAL A 140 -15.25 -10.65 -15.07
N ASN A 141 -15.72 -9.56 -15.66
CA ASN A 141 -17.14 -9.30 -15.83
C ASN A 141 -17.72 -10.08 -17.04
N SER A 142 -19.03 -10.01 -17.24
CA SER A 142 -19.71 -10.65 -18.38
C SER A 142 -19.19 -10.19 -19.75
N ASN A 143 -18.54 -9.03 -19.82
CA ASN A 143 -17.99 -8.45 -21.03
C ASN A 143 -16.53 -8.87 -21.28
N GLY A 144 -15.93 -9.66 -20.38
CA GLY A 144 -14.54 -10.11 -20.48
C GLY A 144 -13.51 -9.09 -19.96
N GLU A 145 -13.94 -8.04 -19.27
CA GLU A 145 -13.05 -7.01 -18.70
C GLU A 145 -12.67 -7.34 -17.26
N ILE A 146 -11.45 -6.99 -16.87
CA ILE A 146 -10.97 -7.15 -15.50
C ILE A 146 -11.47 -5.98 -14.64
N PHE A 147 -12.03 -6.30 -13.47
CA PHE A 147 -12.29 -5.36 -12.41
C PHE A 147 -11.67 -5.86 -11.09
N TYR A 148 -11.38 -4.93 -10.19
CA TYR A 148 -10.67 -5.20 -8.95
C TYR A 148 -11.67 -5.24 -7.79
N VAL A 149 -11.71 -6.36 -7.08
CA VAL A 149 -12.56 -6.55 -5.91
C VAL A 149 -11.69 -6.62 -4.66
N SER A 150 -11.96 -5.77 -3.67
CA SER A 150 -11.34 -5.91 -2.35
C SER A 150 -11.91 -7.15 -1.65
N VAL A 151 -11.08 -8.17 -1.51
CA VAL A 151 -11.41 -9.46 -0.88
C VAL A 151 -10.84 -9.58 0.53
N GLY A 152 -10.19 -8.54 1.04
CA GLY A 152 -9.56 -8.55 2.34
C GLY A 152 -8.69 -7.34 2.57
N HIS A 153 -7.93 -7.35 3.65
CA HIS A 153 -6.96 -6.33 3.96
C HIS A 153 -5.79 -6.89 4.77
N TYR A 154 -4.67 -6.17 4.71
CA TYR A 154 -3.52 -6.34 5.56
C TYR A 154 -3.31 -5.07 6.39
N ASN A 155 -3.21 -5.22 7.71
CA ASN A 155 -2.90 -4.13 8.64
C ASN A 155 -1.52 -4.39 9.29
N GLY A 156 -0.50 -3.64 8.87
CA GLY A 156 0.86 -3.81 9.39
C GLY A 156 1.01 -3.48 10.89
N SER A 157 0.10 -2.68 11.44
CA SER A 157 0.09 -2.22 12.84
C SER A 157 -0.68 -3.15 13.78
N ALA A 158 -1.40 -4.14 13.26
CA ALA A 158 -2.19 -5.07 14.07
C ALA A 158 -1.33 -6.18 14.72
N ALA A 159 -1.90 -6.89 15.70
CA ALA A 159 -1.32 -8.10 16.27
C ALA A 159 -1.17 -9.20 15.19
N LEU A 160 -0.25 -10.14 15.37
CA LEU A 160 0.17 -11.09 14.31
C LEU A 160 -1.02 -11.84 13.69
N GLU A 161 -1.98 -12.22 14.53
CA GLU A 161 -3.23 -12.91 14.19
C GLU A 161 -4.24 -12.03 13.42
N ASP A 162 -4.21 -10.72 13.61
CA ASP A 162 -5.13 -9.75 13.01
C ASP A 162 -4.50 -8.96 11.86
N LYS A 163 -3.23 -9.27 11.50
CA LYS A 163 -2.54 -8.59 10.40
C LYS A 163 -3.19 -8.85 9.06
N LEU A 164 -3.75 -10.03 8.83
CA LEU A 164 -4.24 -10.46 7.54
C LEU A 164 -5.67 -11.00 7.66
N HIS A 165 -6.61 -10.30 7.04
CA HIS A 165 -8.00 -10.73 6.97
C HIS A 165 -8.41 -10.94 5.53
N ILE A 166 -8.79 -12.17 5.19
CA ILE A 166 -9.24 -12.56 3.84
C ILE A 166 -10.67 -13.10 3.92
N ARG A 167 -11.54 -12.60 3.05
CA ARG A 167 -12.91 -13.07 2.84
C ARG A 167 -12.90 -14.09 1.70
N ASN A 168 -12.67 -15.36 2.04
CA ASN A 168 -12.51 -16.44 1.06
C ASN A 168 -13.71 -16.57 0.09
N ASN A 169 -14.93 -16.33 0.56
CA ASN A 169 -16.14 -16.39 -0.27
C ASN A 169 -16.21 -15.32 -1.37
N SER A 170 -15.33 -14.32 -1.33
CA SER A 170 -15.28 -13.22 -2.28
C SER A 170 -14.20 -13.41 -3.35
N ILE A 171 -13.35 -14.44 -3.23
CA ILE A 171 -12.26 -14.73 -4.17
C ILE A 171 -12.77 -15.62 -5.28
N ILE A 172 -12.46 -15.25 -6.52
CA ILE A 172 -12.63 -16.10 -7.70
C ILE A 172 -11.25 -16.63 -8.08
N TRP A 173 -11.12 -17.95 -8.09
CA TRP A 173 -9.88 -18.64 -8.47
C TRP A 173 -9.88 -18.97 -9.96
N ASN A 174 -8.71 -18.92 -10.59
CA ASN A 174 -8.55 -19.24 -12.01
C ASN A 174 -8.22 -20.72 -12.21
N ASN A 175 -9.13 -21.60 -11.80
CA ASN A 175 -9.06 -23.03 -12.02
C ASN A 175 -10.44 -23.59 -12.42
N GLU A 176 -10.48 -24.86 -12.84
CA GLU A 176 -11.71 -25.50 -13.34
C GLU A 176 -12.81 -25.62 -12.27
N LEU A 177 -12.43 -25.64 -10.99
CA LEU A 177 -13.33 -25.86 -9.86
C LEU A 177 -13.78 -24.56 -9.18
N LEU A 178 -13.17 -23.41 -9.53
CA LEU A 178 -13.35 -22.10 -8.88
C LEU A 178 -13.10 -22.13 -7.36
N GLU A 179 -12.29 -23.09 -6.89
CA GLU A 179 -12.00 -23.34 -5.47
C GLU A 179 -10.56 -22.96 -5.11
N PRO A 180 -10.23 -22.77 -3.82
CA PRO A 180 -8.85 -22.60 -3.40
C PRO A 180 -7.97 -23.77 -3.88
N PRO A 181 -6.79 -23.50 -4.47
CA PRO A 181 -5.86 -24.53 -4.92
C PRO A 181 -5.21 -25.31 -3.77
#